data_AF-A0A2H0HTM5-F1
#
_entry.id   AF-A0A2H0HTM5-F1
#
_cell.length_a   1.000
_cell.length_b   1.000
_cell.length_c   1.000
_cell.angle_alpha   90.00
_cell.angle_beta   90.00
_cell.angle_gamma   90.00
#
_symmetry.space_group_name_H-M   'P 1'
#
loop_
_entity.id
_entity.type
_entity.pdbx_description
1 polymer ?
#
loop_
_entity_poly.entity_id
_entity_poly.type
_entity_poly.pdbx_seq_one_letter_code
_entity_poly.pdbx_strand_id
1 'polypeptide(L)'
;MNITRHWLQCAVLSLALAFAVHAQEASPAQMPRWEQLSPAQREALSTPLRERWNQAAYEQRLRWLRQAERWQNLSPEDRKAARDGLRAYRKADPQTREKLRDVFQNLRNASPEQRAALREKWRSLSPEQRKRWLDAGGPGRASPPEQ
;
A
#
# COMPACT_ATOMS: atom_id res chain seq x y z
N MET A 1 -16.03 -68.55 -54.47
CA MET A 1 -17.05 -68.89 -53.46
C MET A 1 -17.52 -67.58 -52.85
N ASN A 2 -18.69 -67.12 -53.28
CA ASN A 2 -19.24 -65.80 -52.98
C ASN A 2 -19.93 -65.84 -51.62
N ILE A 3 -19.62 -64.90 -50.71
CA ILE A 3 -20.63 -64.37 -49.79
C ILE A 3 -20.38 -62.86 -49.61
N THR A 4 -21.29 -62.09 -50.18
CA THR A 4 -21.57 -60.69 -49.90
C THR A 4 -22.13 -60.53 -48.50
N ARG A 5 -21.76 -59.44 -47.79
CA ARG A 5 -22.67 -58.68 -46.93
C ARG A 5 -22.03 -57.38 -46.45
N HIS A 6 -22.41 -56.30 -47.13
CA HIS A 6 -22.24 -54.93 -46.69
C HIS A 6 -22.95 -54.71 -45.35
N TRP A 7 -22.22 -54.23 -44.35
CA TRP A 7 -22.79 -53.44 -43.26
C TRP A 7 -22.14 -52.07 -43.28
N LEU A 8 -22.89 -51.15 -43.88
CA LEU A 8 -23.13 -49.77 -43.46
C LEU A 8 -21.99 -49.03 -42.75
N GLN A 9 -21.58 -47.96 -43.43
CA GLN A 9 -20.94 -46.77 -42.89
C GLN A 9 -21.51 -46.38 -41.52
N CYS A 10 -20.65 -46.35 -40.51
CA CYS A 10 -20.82 -45.47 -39.36
C CYS A 10 -19.62 -44.53 -39.31
N ALA A 11 -19.67 -43.52 -40.16
CA ALA A 11 -18.96 -42.28 -39.92
C ALA A 11 -19.60 -41.61 -38.70
N VAL A 12 -19.01 -41.78 -37.52
CA VAL A 12 -19.24 -40.87 -36.40
C VAL A 12 -17.88 -40.30 -36.03
N LEU A 13 -17.64 -39.13 -36.61
CA LEU A 13 -16.76 -38.08 -36.14
C LEU A 13 -16.40 -38.26 -34.67
N SER A 14 -15.16 -38.66 -34.40
CA SER A 14 -14.55 -38.49 -33.09
C SER A 14 -14.44 -36.99 -32.83
N LEU A 15 -15.53 -36.41 -32.32
CA LEU A 15 -15.52 -35.12 -31.66
C LEU A 15 -14.65 -35.32 -30.42
N ALA A 16 -13.35 -35.09 -30.58
CA ALA A 16 -12.42 -34.99 -29.47
C ALA A 16 -12.98 -33.87 -28.58
N LEU A 17 -13.66 -34.26 -27.50
CA LEU A 17 -13.91 -33.41 -26.35
C LEU A 17 -12.53 -33.05 -25.79
N ALA A 18 -11.89 -32.05 -26.40
CA ALA A 18 -10.83 -31.29 -25.79
C ALA A 18 -11.46 -30.39 -24.71
N PHE A 19 -12.09 -31.00 -23.70
CA PHE A 19 -12.14 -30.38 -22.39
C PHE A 19 -10.78 -30.62 -21.75
N ALA A 20 -9.76 -29.96 -22.32
CA ALA A 20 -8.66 -29.51 -21.52
C ALA A 20 -9.29 -28.59 -20.47
N VAL A 21 -9.60 -29.17 -19.30
CA VAL A 21 -9.75 -28.44 -18.06
C VAL A 21 -8.51 -27.57 -18.00
N HIS A 22 -8.65 -26.31 -18.41
CA HIS A 22 -7.69 -25.29 -18.07
C HIS A 22 -7.86 -25.16 -16.56
N ALA A 23 -7.12 -25.99 -15.82
CA ALA A 23 -6.69 -25.66 -14.49
C ALA A 23 -5.95 -24.34 -14.67
N GLN A 24 -6.68 -23.25 -14.51
CA GLN A 24 -6.14 -21.92 -14.52
C GLN A 24 -5.32 -21.83 -13.25
N GLU A 25 -4.08 -22.31 -13.33
CA GLU A 25 -3.05 -22.04 -12.35
C GLU A 25 -3.09 -20.53 -12.17
N ALA A 26 -3.57 -20.09 -11.00
CA ALA A 26 -3.68 -18.68 -10.67
C ALA A 26 -2.26 -18.11 -10.71
N SER A 27 -1.88 -17.61 -11.89
CA SER A 27 -0.58 -17.03 -12.11
C SER A 27 -0.44 -15.86 -11.13
N PRO A 28 0.70 -15.66 -10.48
CA PRO A 28 0.99 -14.48 -9.66
C PRO A 28 0.97 -13.14 -10.45
N ALA A 29 0.43 -13.15 -11.69
CA ALA A 29 0.65 -12.20 -12.76
C ALA A 29 -0.56 -11.34 -13.15
N GLN A 30 -1.71 -11.43 -12.48
CA GLN A 30 -2.86 -10.57 -12.81
C GLN A 30 -3.35 -9.75 -11.62
N MET A 31 -2.51 -8.82 -11.16
CA MET A 31 -3.00 -7.69 -10.35
C MET A 31 -4.04 -6.90 -11.16
N PRO A 32 -5.15 -6.47 -10.54
CA PRO A 32 -6.19 -5.71 -11.22
C PRO A 32 -5.57 -4.48 -11.90
N ARG A 33 -5.98 -4.23 -13.14
CA ARG A 33 -5.70 -2.96 -13.81
C ARG A 33 -6.39 -1.83 -13.05
N TRP A 34 -5.95 -0.60 -13.27
CA TRP A 34 -6.50 0.57 -12.57
C TRP A 34 -8.05 0.61 -12.62
N GLU A 35 -8.63 0.31 -13.78
CA GLU A 35 -10.09 0.32 -13.99
C GLU A 35 -10.83 -0.84 -13.31
N GLN A 36 -10.10 -1.90 -12.91
CA GLN A 36 -10.63 -3.05 -12.17
C GLN A 36 -10.52 -2.88 -10.65
N LEU A 37 -9.91 -1.79 -10.17
CA LEU A 37 -9.86 -1.46 -8.75
C LEU A 37 -11.23 -1.00 -8.26
N SER A 38 -11.57 -1.35 -7.02
CA SER A 38 -12.80 -0.87 -6.41
C SER A 38 -12.81 0.67 -6.30
N PRO A 39 -13.99 1.32 -6.30
CA PRO A 39 -14.07 2.77 -6.15
C PRO A 39 -13.31 3.28 -4.91
N ALA A 40 -13.46 2.59 -3.77
CA ALA A 40 -12.76 2.92 -2.54
C ALA A 40 -11.23 2.82 -2.71
N GLN A 41 -10.72 1.75 -3.33
CA GLN A 41 -9.28 1.60 -3.60
C GLN A 41 -8.75 2.72 -4.48
N ARG A 42 -9.48 3.11 -5.54
CA ARG A 42 -9.08 4.23 -6.41
C ARG A 42 -9.06 5.57 -5.67
N GLU A 43 -10.04 5.83 -4.81
CA GLU A 43 -10.12 7.08 -4.03
C GLU A 43 -8.96 7.21 -3.03
N ALA A 44 -8.54 6.09 -2.43
CA ALA A 44 -7.42 6.07 -1.48
C ALA A 44 -6.04 6.14 -2.14
N LEU A 45 -5.94 5.91 -3.45
CA LEU A 45 -4.72 6.06 -4.23
C LEU A 45 -4.62 7.50 -4.76
N SER A 46 -3.43 8.12 -4.65
CA SER A 46 -3.25 9.49 -5.15
C SER A 46 -3.39 9.56 -6.67
N THR A 47 -3.96 10.65 -7.21
CA THR A 47 -4.15 10.87 -8.66
C THR A 47 -2.92 10.55 -9.53
N PRO A 48 -1.69 10.96 -9.18
CA PRO A 48 -0.50 10.64 -9.99
C PRO A 48 -0.14 9.14 -10.04
N LEU A 49 -0.78 8.30 -9.22
CA LEU A 49 -0.62 6.85 -9.28
C LEU A 49 -1.43 6.22 -10.40
N ARG A 50 -2.50 6.86 -10.88
CA ARG A 50 -3.35 6.35 -11.97
C ARG A 50 -2.53 5.98 -13.19
N GLU A 51 -1.72 6.92 -13.66
CA GLU A 51 -0.93 6.77 -14.90
C GLU A 51 0.15 5.70 -14.79
N ARG A 52 0.74 5.52 -13.60
CA ARG A 52 1.83 4.56 -13.38
C ARG A 52 1.36 3.19 -12.87
N TRP A 53 0.10 3.05 -12.47
CA TRP A 53 -0.43 1.85 -11.81
C TRP A 53 -0.23 0.60 -12.67
N ASN A 54 -0.67 0.67 -13.93
CA ASN A 54 -0.62 -0.47 -14.85
C ASN A 54 0.82 -0.84 -15.24
N GLN A 55 1.75 0.12 -15.17
CA GLN A 55 3.17 -0.06 -15.51
C GLN A 55 4.01 -0.53 -14.31
N ALA A 56 3.48 -0.40 -13.09
CA ALA A 56 4.19 -0.78 -11.89
C ALA A 56 4.31 -2.31 -11.77
N ALA A 57 5.44 -2.77 -11.24
CA ALA A 57 5.63 -4.17 -10.85
C ALA A 57 4.59 -4.60 -9.80
N TYR A 58 4.33 -5.91 -9.73
CA TYR A 58 3.39 -6.53 -8.80
C TYR A 58 3.60 -6.06 -7.35
N GLU A 59 4.84 -6.17 -6.85
CA GLU A 59 5.21 -5.77 -5.48
C GLU A 59 4.93 -4.28 -5.19
N GLN A 60 5.12 -3.42 -6.19
CA GLN A 60 4.87 -2.00 -6.04
C GLN A 60 3.36 -1.70 -5.94
N ARG A 61 2.54 -2.38 -6.75
CA ARG A 61 1.07 -2.28 -6.66
C ARG A 61 0.56 -2.78 -5.32
N LEU A 62 1.05 -3.93 -4.86
CA LEU A 62 0.73 -4.45 -3.53
C LEU A 62 1.09 -3.48 -2.41
N ARG A 63 2.29 -2.87 -2.47
CA ARG A 63 2.69 -1.85 -1.49
C ARG A 63 1.71 -0.68 -1.48
N TRP A 64 1.30 -0.18 -2.64
CA TRP A 64 0.34 0.93 -2.72
C TRP A 64 -1.04 0.56 -2.19
N LEU A 65 -1.55 -0.65 -2.48
CA LEU A 65 -2.82 -1.11 -1.92
C LEU A 65 -2.77 -1.21 -0.40
N ARG A 66 -1.69 -1.76 0.17
CA ARG A 66 -1.51 -1.78 1.63
C ARG A 66 -1.46 -0.38 2.25
N GLN A 67 -0.94 0.61 1.53
CA GLN A 67 -0.94 2.01 1.98
C GLN A 67 -2.34 2.62 1.89
N ALA A 68 -3.05 2.36 0.80
CA ALA A 68 -4.42 2.81 0.58
C ALA A 68 -5.39 2.23 1.63
N GLU A 69 -5.28 0.94 1.93
CA GLU A 69 -6.06 0.27 2.98
C GLU A 69 -5.80 0.89 4.35
N ARG A 70 -4.53 1.10 4.73
CA ARG A 70 -4.20 1.81 5.97
C ARG A 70 -4.80 3.20 6.03
N TRP A 71 -4.78 3.93 4.91
CA TRP A 71 -5.39 5.26 4.82
C TRP A 71 -6.91 5.22 5.00
N GLN A 72 -7.59 4.24 4.41
CA GLN A 72 -9.03 4.03 4.59
C GLN A 72 -9.39 3.67 6.03
N ASN A 73 -8.52 2.93 6.73
CA ASN A 73 -8.75 2.55 8.12
C ASN A 73 -8.46 3.67 9.13
N LEU A 74 -7.91 4.82 8.70
CA LEU A 74 -7.74 5.99 9.57
C LEU A 74 -9.09 6.66 9.85
N SER A 75 -9.27 7.14 11.08
CA SER A 75 -10.39 7.99 11.46
C SER A 75 -10.39 9.31 10.66
N PRO A 76 -11.54 9.99 10.49
CA PRO A 76 -11.59 11.28 9.81
C PRO A 76 -10.64 12.33 10.40
N GLU A 77 -10.50 12.32 11.73
CA GLU A 77 -9.58 13.20 12.46
C GLU A 77 -8.12 12.87 12.15
N ASP A 78 -7.74 11.59 12.19
CA ASP A 78 -6.38 11.15 11.84
C ASP A 78 -6.03 11.50 10.39
N ARG A 79 -6.97 11.32 9.46
CA ARG A 79 -6.77 11.73 8.06
C ARG A 79 -6.59 13.23 7.93
N LYS A 80 -7.29 14.03 8.74
CA LYS A 80 -7.10 15.50 8.78
C LYS A 80 -5.70 15.82 9.31
N ALA A 81 -5.31 15.26 10.45
CA ALA A 81 -3.99 15.46 11.05
C ALA A 81 -2.86 15.06 10.09
N ALA A 82 -2.98 13.93 9.39
CA ALA A 82 -2.02 13.48 8.40
C ALA A 82 -1.92 14.45 7.19
N ARG A 83 -3.06 14.93 6.68
CA ARG A 83 -3.07 15.96 5.61
C ARG A 83 -2.43 17.26 6.05
N ASP A 84 -2.68 17.69 7.29
CA ASP A 84 -2.13 18.93 7.85
C ASP A 84 -0.61 18.80 8.03
N GLY A 85 -0.14 17.67 8.56
CA GLY A 85 1.28 17.34 8.68
C GLY A 85 1.99 17.30 7.32
N LEU A 86 1.37 16.71 6.30
CA LEU A 86 1.92 16.70 4.95
C LEU A 86 2.03 18.11 4.35
N ARG A 87 1.04 19.00 4.59
CA ARG A 87 1.11 20.40 4.15
C ARG A 87 2.24 21.14 4.85
N ALA A 88 2.43 20.93 6.16
CA ALA A 88 3.54 21.51 6.90
C ALA A 88 4.90 21.00 6.38
N TYR A 89 5.04 19.69 6.18
CA TYR A 89 6.27 19.08 5.63
C TYR A 89 6.62 19.62 4.24
N ARG A 90 5.64 19.82 3.36
CA ARG A 90 5.86 20.42 2.04
C ARG A 90 6.30 21.89 2.12
N LYS A 91 5.93 22.63 3.16
CA LYS A 91 6.37 24.02 3.36
C LYS A 91 7.72 24.13 4.06
N ALA A 92 8.13 23.09 4.79
CA ALA A 92 9.43 23.07 5.47
C ALA A 92 10.59 23.15 4.47
N ASP A 93 11.68 23.80 4.89
CA ASP A 93 12.95 23.84 4.17
C ASP A 93 13.64 22.46 4.15
N PRO A 94 14.65 22.24 3.29
CA PRO A 94 15.30 20.94 3.16
C PRO A 94 15.89 20.38 4.47
N GLN A 95 16.51 21.22 5.30
CA GLN A 95 17.14 20.80 6.55
C GLN A 95 16.07 20.38 7.57
N THR A 96 14.98 21.14 7.68
CA THR A 96 13.85 20.76 8.53
C THR A 96 13.21 19.44 8.06
N ARG A 97 13.06 19.24 6.75
CA ARG A 97 12.53 17.97 6.21
C ARG A 97 13.40 16.77 6.54
N GLU A 98 14.72 16.93 6.54
CA GLU A 98 15.66 15.87 6.94
C GLU A 98 15.47 15.48 8.41
N LYS A 99 15.45 16.46 9.32
CA LYS A 99 15.16 16.23 10.74
C LYS A 99 13.83 15.50 10.96
N LEU A 100 12.77 15.93 10.26
CA LEU A 100 11.46 15.29 10.35
C LEU A 100 11.47 13.86 9.81
N ARG A 101 12.25 13.58 8.76
CA ARG A 101 12.43 12.23 8.22
C ARG A 101 13.10 11.32 9.24
N ASP A 102 14.15 11.79 9.90
CA ASP A 102 14.86 11.02 10.92
C ASP A 102 13.94 10.68 12.09
N VAL A 103 13.21 11.68 12.61
CA VAL A 103 12.21 11.47 13.67
C VAL A 103 11.17 10.44 13.24
N PHE A 104 10.66 10.54 12.01
CA PHE A 104 9.68 9.57 11.50
C PHE A 104 10.25 8.15 11.47
N GLN A 105 11.49 7.97 11.01
CA GLN A 105 12.12 6.64 10.95
C GLN A 105 12.39 6.07 12.35
N ASN A 106 12.82 6.91 13.30
CA ASN A 106 13.01 6.50 14.69
C ASN A 106 11.69 6.02 15.31
N LEU A 107 10.62 6.80 15.11
CA LEU A 107 9.29 6.43 15.60
C LEU A 107 8.76 5.16 14.93
N ARG A 108 9.02 4.96 13.64
CA ARG A 108 8.60 3.75 12.91
C ARG A 108 9.22 2.47 13.49
N ASN A 109 10.45 2.57 14.01
CA ASN A 109 11.16 1.45 14.62
C ASN A 109 10.77 1.23 16.09
N ALA A 110 10.09 2.18 16.73
CA ALA A 110 9.64 2.06 18.11
C ALA A 110 8.36 1.22 18.25
N SER A 111 8.19 0.59 19.42
CA SER A 111 6.97 -0.17 19.75
C SER A 111 5.74 0.75 19.78
N PRO A 112 4.51 0.20 19.64
CA PRO A 112 3.29 0.99 19.76
C PRO A 112 3.20 1.80 21.07
N GLU A 113 3.62 1.20 22.18
CA GLU A 113 3.61 1.78 23.52
C GLU A 113 4.63 2.91 23.63
N GLN A 114 5.86 2.67 23.16
CA GLN A 114 6.90 3.70 23.11
C GLN A 114 6.46 4.90 22.26
N ARG A 115 5.87 4.65 21.08
CA ARG A 115 5.31 5.72 20.24
C ARG A 115 4.21 6.50 20.95
N ALA A 116 3.35 5.83 21.72
CA ALA A 116 2.30 6.48 22.48
C ALA A 116 2.88 7.40 23.57
N ALA A 117 3.85 6.91 24.34
CA ALA A 117 4.54 7.70 25.37
C ALA A 117 5.27 8.92 24.77
N LEU A 118 5.95 8.74 23.63
CA LEU A 118 6.63 9.85 22.94
C LEU A 118 5.65 10.89 22.39
N ARG A 119 4.50 10.47 21.86
CA ARG A 119 3.44 11.40 21.43
C ARG A 119 2.87 12.19 22.61
N GLU A 120 2.67 11.53 23.75
CA GLU A 120 2.14 12.18 24.94
C GLU A 120 3.13 13.21 25.50
N LYS A 121 4.41 12.83 25.60
CA LYS A 121 5.46 13.77 25.98
C LYS A 121 5.54 14.94 24.99
N TRP A 122 5.43 14.70 23.68
CA TRP A 122 5.42 15.78 22.69
C TRP A 122 4.27 16.77 22.93
N ARG A 123 3.07 16.28 23.27
CA ARG A 123 1.90 17.14 23.54
C ARG A 123 2.09 18.02 24.78
N SER A 124 2.78 17.55 25.81
CA SER A 124 3.02 18.33 27.03
C SER A 124 4.12 19.39 26.92
N LEU A 125 4.93 19.37 25.87
CA LEU A 125 6.01 20.35 25.66
C LEU A 125 5.52 21.66 25.02
N SER A 126 6.14 22.78 25.41
CA SER A 126 5.99 24.08 24.75
C SER A 126 6.56 24.05 23.32
N PRO A 127 6.19 25.01 22.44
CA PRO A 127 6.78 25.12 21.11
C PRO A 127 8.33 25.20 21.12
N GLU A 128 8.91 25.93 22.07
CA GLU A 128 10.36 26.09 22.23
C GLU A 128 11.01 24.79 22.70
N GLN A 129 10.36 24.05 23.59
CA GLN A 129 10.84 22.73 24.03
C GLN A 129 10.76 21.71 22.89
N ARG A 130 9.67 21.70 22.12
CA ARG A 130 9.54 20.86 20.92
C ARG A 130 10.64 21.14 19.90
N LYS A 131 10.93 22.42 19.67
CA LYS A 131 12.04 22.84 18.79
C LYS A 131 13.38 22.32 19.30
N ARG A 132 13.68 22.54 20.58
CA ARG A 132 14.92 22.03 21.22
C ARG A 132 15.03 20.51 21.11
N TRP A 133 13.93 19.79 21.31
CA TRP A 133 13.94 18.34 21.17
C TRP A 133 14.24 17.90 19.73
N LEU A 134 13.61 18.52 18.72
CA LEU A 134 13.90 18.25 17.31
C LEU A 134 15.35 18.58 16.94
N ASP A 135 15.90 19.68 17.45
CA ASP A 135 17.29 20.08 17.21
C ASP A 135 18.29 19.10 17.84
N ALA A 136 17.93 18.46 18.96
CA ALA A 136 18.71 17.39 19.57
C ALA A 136 18.58 16.03 18.84
N GLY A 137 17.73 15.91 17.82
CA GLY A 137 17.48 14.68 17.06
C GLY A 137 16.08 14.08 17.26
N GLY A 138 15.29 14.64 18.16
CA GLY A 138 13.86 14.39 18.33
C GLY A 138 13.49 13.05 18.99
N PRO A 139 12.16 12.77 19.04
CA PRO A 139 11.63 11.56 19.65
C PRO A 139 12.25 10.28 19.08
N GLY A 140 12.66 9.38 19.99
CA GLY A 140 13.27 8.08 19.64
C GLY A 140 14.79 8.10 19.45
N ARG A 141 15.43 9.28 19.46
CA ARG A 141 16.90 9.40 19.45
C ARG A 141 17.42 10.18 20.65
N ALA A 142 16.81 11.33 20.95
CA ALA A 142 17.19 12.17 22.08
C ALA A 142 16.16 12.06 23.22
N SER A 143 16.64 12.18 24.46
CA SER A 143 15.77 12.33 25.62
C SER A 143 14.93 13.61 25.47
N PRO A 144 13.65 13.58 25.87
CA PRO A 144 12.83 14.78 25.85
C PRO A 144 13.41 15.84 26.81
N PRO A 145 13.27 17.13 26.48
CA PRO A 145 13.69 18.19 27.39
C PRO A 145 12.91 18.12 28.71
N GLU A 146 13.62 18.45 29.79
CA GLU A 146 13.03 18.68 31.11
C GLU A 146 12.05 19.85 31.07
N GLN A 147 11.06 19.81 31.98
CA GLN A 147 9.99 20.81 32.04
C GLN A 147 10.50 22.17 32.49
#